data_AF-A0A8A4TKS5-F1
#
_entry.id   AF-A0A8A4TKS5-F1
#
_cell.length_a   1.000
_cell.length_b   1.000
_cell.length_c   1.000
_cell.angle_alpha   90.00
_cell.angle_beta   90.00
_cell.angle_gamma   90.00
#
_symmetry.space_group_name_H-M   'P 1'
#
loop_
_entity.id
_entity.type
_entity.pdbx_description
1 polymer ?
#
loop_
_entity_poly.entity_id
_entity_poly.type
_entity_poly.pdbx_seq_one_letter_code
_entity_poly.pdbx_strand_id
1 'polypeptide(L)'
;MNGSFWQPAPMWRHTLVSLALIWVFGLLAVAGETDPAPEEQVPRQKPHSVVPLEQKDGHSCGRLAMSALYRSYGLDPQKARLRERLGTDIPLLPFDEETKGTIQPDFLRVLKQDGFAPEVVRLNQTYHEDRIKAHLNEHHALALIKRKENGNLHWVVLAGYQARNFVIADSLKPQPYLEPVHPFLRENVMSVILVSPQKPQPHTGFWQEHLKGVWDMGAMWFVKYLTEPVTLILVCVAAFVAGRRFRRRYRTP
;
A
#
# COMPACT_ATOMS: atom_id res chain seq x y z
N MET A 1 -38.33 -38.56 -22.24
CA MET A 1 -37.29 -37.80 -22.98
C MET A 1 -37.36 -36.35 -22.50
N ASN A 2 -36.51 -35.94 -21.55
CA ASN A 2 -36.44 -34.56 -21.07
C ASN A 2 -35.08 -33.98 -21.45
N GLY A 3 -35.06 -33.17 -22.51
CA GLY A 3 -33.86 -32.48 -22.98
C GLY A 3 -33.60 -31.23 -22.15
N SER A 4 -32.56 -31.25 -21.31
CA SER A 4 -32.08 -30.06 -20.61
C SER A 4 -31.34 -29.16 -21.61
N PHE A 5 -31.98 -28.04 -21.97
CA PHE A 5 -31.41 -26.97 -22.77
C PHE A 5 -30.28 -26.30 -21.98
N TRP A 6 -29.04 -26.46 -22.43
CA TRP A 6 -27.91 -25.66 -21.96
C TRP A 6 -28.05 -24.25 -22.52
N GLN A 7 -28.30 -23.25 -21.66
CA GLN A 7 -28.14 -21.85 -22.05
C GLN A 7 -26.66 -21.46 -21.90
N PRO A 8 -25.99 -21.00 -22.97
CA PRO A 8 -24.64 -20.48 -22.83
C PRO A 8 -24.65 -19.23 -21.96
N ALA A 9 -23.78 -19.19 -20.95
CA ALA A 9 -23.63 -18.02 -20.11
C ALA A 9 -23.21 -16.81 -20.98
N PRO A 10 -23.80 -15.63 -20.74
CA PRO A 10 -23.58 -14.46 -21.58
C PRO A 10 -22.13 -13.97 -21.52
N MET A 11 -21.37 -14.19 -22.61
CA MET A 11 -19.98 -13.77 -22.79
C MET A 11 -19.77 -12.24 -22.69
N TRP A 12 -20.83 -11.44 -22.83
CA TRP A 12 -20.79 -9.98 -22.81
C TRP A 12 -20.54 -9.37 -21.43
N ARG A 13 -20.68 -10.14 -20.33
CA ARG A 13 -20.37 -9.65 -18.99
C ARG A 13 -18.87 -9.41 -18.76
N HIS A 14 -17.99 -10.15 -19.44
CA HIS A 14 -16.55 -9.98 -19.29
C HIS A 14 -16.02 -8.73 -20.02
N THR A 15 -16.54 -8.43 -21.21
CA THR A 15 -16.10 -7.27 -22.02
C THR A 15 -16.48 -5.94 -21.37
N LEU A 16 -17.64 -5.85 -20.73
CA LEU A 16 -18.06 -4.65 -20.01
C LEU A 16 -17.27 -4.42 -18.71
N VAL A 17 -16.89 -5.48 -17.99
CA VAL A 17 -16.02 -5.38 -16.81
C VAL A 17 -14.61 -4.92 -17.18
N SER A 18 -14.06 -5.38 -18.31
CA SER A 18 -12.75 -4.94 -18.80
C SER A 18 -12.74 -3.46 -19.25
N LEU A 19 -13.82 -2.99 -19.89
CA LEU A 19 -13.94 -1.57 -20.27
C LEU A 19 -14.17 -0.66 -19.06
N ALA A 20 -14.91 -1.12 -18.05
CA ALA A 20 -15.06 -0.41 -16.77
C ALA A 20 -13.72 -0.28 -16.02
N LEU A 21 -12.86 -1.31 -16.06
CA LEU A 21 -11.54 -1.27 -15.45
C LEU A 21 -10.61 -0.25 -16.13
N ILE A 22 -10.61 -0.17 -17.47
CA ILE A 22 -9.82 0.83 -18.22
C ILE A 22 -10.26 2.26 -17.85
N TRP A 23 -11.56 2.48 -17.62
CA TRP A 23 -12.09 3.76 -17.14
C TRP A 23 -11.76 4.05 -15.68
N VAL A 24 -11.81 3.05 -14.79
CA VAL A 24 -11.41 3.19 -13.39
C VAL A 24 -9.93 3.56 -13.26
N PHE A 25 -9.05 2.98 -14.08
CA PHE A 25 -7.62 3.33 -14.08
C PHE A 25 -7.33 4.71 -14.71
N GLY A 26 -8.14 5.17 -15.67
CA GLY A 26 -8.05 6.54 -16.21
C GLY A 26 -8.56 7.62 -15.26
N LEU A 27 -9.44 7.27 -14.32
CA LEU A 27 -10.04 8.15 -13.30
C LEU A 27 -9.37 8.08 -11.92
N LEU A 28 -8.34 7.24 -11.75
CA LEU A 28 -7.36 7.37 -10.65
C LEU A 28 -6.45 8.58 -10.91
N ALA A 29 -7.09 9.71 -11.22
CA ALA A 29 -6.53 11.03 -11.07
C ALA A 29 -6.07 11.15 -9.62
N VAL A 30 -4.84 11.61 -9.46
CA VAL A 30 -4.20 12.08 -8.22
C VAL A 30 -5.19 12.27 -7.10
N ALA A 31 -5.08 11.43 -6.07
CA ALA A 31 -5.82 11.68 -4.85
C ALA A 31 -5.38 13.00 -4.21
N GLY A 32 -4.18 13.54 -4.49
CA GLY A 32 -3.68 14.75 -3.85
C GLY A 32 -3.15 15.83 -4.78
N GLU A 33 -2.92 17.01 -4.22
CA GLU A 33 -2.26 18.11 -4.94
C GLU A 33 -0.87 17.68 -5.44
N THR A 34 -0.56 18.03 -6.68
CA THR A 34 0.72 17.68 -7.33
C THR A 34 1.82 18.69 -7.07
N ASP A 35 1.43 19.92 -6.72
CA ASP A 35 2.37 21.00 -6.46
C ASP A 35 3.24 20.67 -5.23
N PRO A 36 4.51 21.11 -5.24
CA PRO A 36 5.37 21.01 -4.06
C PRO A 36 4.78 21.83 -2.90
N ALA A 37 5.32 21.64 -1.70
CA ALA A 37 5.00 22.51 -0.57
C ALA A 37 5.26 23.98 -0.95
N PRO A 38 4.38 24.92 -0.54
CA PRO A 38 4.56 26.34 -0.83
C PRO A 38 5.79 26.94 -0.16
N GLU A 39 6.23 26.35 0.97
CA GLU A 39 7.43 26.72 1.70
C GLU A 39 8.43 25.58 1.61
N GLU A 40 9.61 25.84 1.05
CA GLU A 40 10.71 24.88 1.02
C GLU A 40 11.19 24.60 2.45
N GLN A 41 11.29 23.32 2.80
CA GLN A 41 11.79 22.88 4.08
C GLN A 41 12.82 21.77 3.85
N VAL A 42 13.93 21.80 4.59
CA VAL A 42 15.02 20.84 4.45
C VAL A 42 15.02 19.87 5.63
N PRO A 43 14.88 18.55 5.41
CA PRO A 43 14.89 17.60 6.50
C PRO A 43 16.27 17.53 7.16
N ARG A 44 16.27 17.40 8.49
CA ARG A 44 17.50 17.12 9.26
C ARG A 44 18.10 15.81 8.81
N GLN A 45 19.44 15.69 8.84
CA GLN A 45 20.11 14.44 8.49
C GLN A 45 19.80 13.30 9.48
N LYS A 46 19.70 13.63 10.77
CA LYS A 46 19.33 12.68 11.82
C LYS A 46 18.00 13.09 12.45
N PRO A 47 17.00 12.20 12.51
CA PRO A 47 15.73 12.53 13.13
C PRO A 47 15.82 12.51 14.66
N HIS A 48 14.91 13.23 15.30
CA HIS A 48 14.60 13.06 16.71
C HIS A 48 13.70 11.84 16.95
N SER A 49 13.42 11.56 18.22
CA SER A 49 12.40 10.58 18.61
C SER A 49 11.04 10.95 18.03
N VAL A 50 10.33 9.96 17.51
CA VAL A 50 8.98 10.13 16.94
C VAL A 50 7.96 10.16 18.08
N VAL A 51 7.05 11.13 18.03
CA VAL A 51 5.88 11.19 18.92
C VAL A 51 4.63 10.88 18.09
N PRO A 52 3.86 9.83 18.44
CA PRO A 52 2.61 9.53 17.74
C PRO A 52 1.63 10.70 17.82
N LEU A 53 0.86 10.90 16.76
CA LEU A 53 -0.20 11.90 16.71
C LEU A 53 -1.55 11.18 16.74
N GLU A 54 -2.40 11.53 17.71
CA GLU A 54 -3.70 10.90 17.90
C GLU A 54 -4.58 11.01 16.65
N GLN A 55 -5.13 9.88 16.23
CA GLN A 55 -6.13 9.77 15.18
C GLN A 55 -7.53 9.87 15.75
N LYS A 56 -8.34 10.77 15.17
CA LYS A 56 -9.73 11.03 15.57
C LYS A 56 -10.77 10.60 14.53
N ASP A 57 -10.33 10.31 13.31
CA ASP A 57 -11.18 9.86 12.18
C ASP A 57 -10.78 8.45 11.72
N GLY A 58 -11.51 7.86 10.77
CA GLY A 58 -11.26 6.48 10.31
C GLY A 58 -10.11 6.32 9.32
N HIS A 59 -9.60 7.43 8.75
CA HIS A 59 -8.81 7.38 7.51
C HIS A 59 -7.52 8.23 7.53
N SER A 60 -7.25 9.02 8.58
CA SER A 60 -6.06 9.88 8.62
C SER A 60 -4.77 9.22 9.12
N CYS A 61 -4.75 7.89 9.31
CA CYS A 61 -3.57 7.17 9.80
C CYS A 61 -2.31 7.47 8.97
N GLY A 62 -2.42 7.46 7.64
CA GLY A 62 -1.31 7.74 6.73
C GLY A 62 -0.75 9.15 6.88
N ARG A 63 -1.63 10.15 6.85
CA ARG A 63 -1.26 11.55 7.07
C ARG A 63 -0.62 11.77 8.44
N LEU A 64 -1.15 11.14 9.49
CA LEU A 64 -0.65 11.29 10.86
C LEU A 64 0.72 10.63 11.03
N ALA A 65 0.94 9.44 10.45
CA ALA A 65 2.24 8.79 10.41
C ALA A 65 3.29 9.68 9.70
N MET A 66 2.95 10.22 8.54
CA MET A 66 3.83 11.14 7.81
C MET A 66 4.08 12.44 8.57
N SER A 67 3.06 12.98 9.23
CA SER A 67 3.20 14.18 10.07
C SER A 67 4.12 13.94 11.26
N ALA A 68 4.05 12.78 11.91
CA ALA A 68 4.95 12.39 12.99
C ALA A 68 6.39 12.23 12.49
N LEU A 69 6.57 11.61 11.31
CA LEU A 69 7.86 11.52 10.63
C LEU A 69 8.43 12.91 10.33
N TYR A 70 7.63 13.83 9.77
CA TYR A 70 8.07 15.19 9.43
C TYR A 70 8.56 15.94 10.65
N ARG A 71 7.78 15.91 11.74
CA ARG A 71 8.16 16.52 13.01
C ARG A 71 9.47 15.96 13.55
N SER A 72 9.70 14.66 13.42
CA SER A 72 10.96 14.03 13.84
C SER A 72 12.17 14.53 13.04
N TYR A 73 11.96 14.90 11.77
CA TYR A 73 12.98 15.50 10.91
C TYR A 73 13.05 17.03 10.99
N GLY A 74 12.29 17.65 11.90
CA GLY A 74 12.26 19.10 12.10
C GLY A 74 11.46 19.88 11.06
N LEU A 75 10.59 19.20 10.30
CA LEU A 75 9.67 19.81 9.34
C LEU A 75 8.32 20.11 10.00
N ASP A 76 7.62 21.11 9.50
CA ASP A 76 6.24 21.44 9.86
C ASP A 76 5.26 20.79 8.87
N PRO A 77 4.45 19.82 9.33
CA PRO A 77 3.43 19.16 8.51
C PRO A 77 2.38 20.09 7.90
N GLN A 78 2.03 21.19 8.59
CA GLN A 78 1.00 22.13 8.12
C GLN A 78 1.53 22.98 6.98
N LYS A 79 2.74 23.52 7.13
CA LYS A 79 3.45 24.23 6.05
C LYS A 79 3.68 23.35 4.83
N ALA A 80 3.92 22.05 5.05
CA ALA A 80 4.06 21.07 3.99
C ALA A 80 2.73 20.68 3.31
N ARG A 81 1.57 21.13 3.81
CA ARG A 81 0.23 20.81 3.28
C ARG A 81 0.00 19.32 3.06
N LEU A 82 0.40 18.51 4.06
CA LEU A 82 0.39 17.05 3.90
C LEU A 82 -1.01 16.48 3.67
N ARG A 83 -2.08 17.10 4.19
CA ARG A 83 -3.44 16.55 4.05
C ARG A 83 -3.89 16.56 2.59
N GLU A 84 -3.68 17.70 1.94
CA GLU A 84 -4.03 18.00 0.56
C GLU A 84 -3.11 17.24 -0.40
N ARG A 85 -1.80 17.27 -0.17
CA ARG A 85 -0.83 16.63 -1.06
C ARG A 85 -0.87 15.11 -0.98
N LEU A 86 -1.21 14.52 0.17
CA LEU A 86 -1.40 13.08 0.30
C LEU A 86 -2.79 12.61 -0.13
N GLY A 87 -3.70 13.54 -0.45
CA GLY A 87 -5.04 13.17 -0.90
C GLY A 87 -5.90 12.49 0.14
N THR A 88 -5.67 12.80 1.42
CA THR A 88 -6.20 12.00 2.54
C THR A 88 -7.73 11.89 2.52
N ASP A 89 -8.41 12.92 2.03
CA ASP A 89 -9.88 13.00 2.00
C ASP A 89 -10.50 12.62 0.66
N ILE A 90 -9.69 12.33 -0.35
CA ILE A 90 -10.19 11.97 -1.67
C ILE A 90 -10.51 10.47 -1.67
N PRO A 91 -11.75 10.07 -1.97
CA PRO A 91 -12.10 8.66 -2.11
C PRO A 91 -11.24 8.01 -3.19
N LEU A 92 -10.67 6.83 -2.89
CA LEU A 92 -9.87 6.08 -3.87
C LEU A 92 -10.74 5.54 -5.01
N LEU A 93 -12.01 5.22 -4.73
CA LEU A 93 -12.98 4.77 -5.71
C LEU A 93 -14.10 5.81 -5.85
N PRO A 94 -14.48 6.20 -7.08
CA PRO A 94 -15.49 7.24 -7.31
C PRO A 94 -16.90 6.87 -6.83
N PHE A 95 -17.13 5.59 -6.52
CA PHE A 95 -18.43 5.06 -6.07
C PHE A 95 -18.44 4.62 -4.60
N ASP A 96 -17.33 4.80 -3.88
CA ASP A 96 -17.22 4.38 -2.48
C ASP A 96 -16.52 5.46 -1.65
N GLU A 97 -17.32 6.33 -1.01
CA GLU A 97 -16.84 7.41 -0.16
C GLU A 97 -16.11 6.93 1.11
N GLU A 98 -16.22 5.64 1.45
CA GLU A 98 -15.52 5.05 2.59
C GLU A 98 -14.05 4.72 2.26
N THR A 99 -13.68 4.73 0.98
CA THR A 99 -12.31 4.42 0.51
C THR A 99 -11.32 5.59 0.66
N LYS A 100 -11.49 6.40 1.69
CA LYS A 100 -10.57 7.52 2.00
C LYS A 100 -9.30 7.02 2.68
N GLY A 101 -8.22 7.78 2.51
CA GLY A 101 -6.95 7.51 3.18
C GLY A 101 -5.76 7.93 2.34
N THR A 102 -4.58 7.47 2.73
CA THR A 102 -3.34 7.74 2.00
C THR A 102 -2.82 6.47 1.37
N ILE A 103 -2.49 6.53 0.08
CA ILE A 103 -1.89 5.42 -0.66
C ILE A 103 -0.38 5.58 -0.74
N GLN A 104 0.31 4.45 -0.93
CA GLN A 104 1.77 4.41 -1.01
C GLN A 104 2.39 5.32 -2.09
N PRO A 105 1.85 5.41 -3.32
CA PRO A 105 2.38 6.30 -4.36
C PRO A 105 2.44 7.77 -3.94
N ASP A 106 1.47 8.23 -3.14
CA ASP A 106 1.45 9.61 -2.65
C ASP A 106 2.55 9.86 -1.61
N PHE A 107 2.86 8.89 -0.74
CA PHE A 107 4.04 9.01 0.11
C PHE A 107 5.31 9.14 -0.70
N LEU A 108 5.51 8.27 -1.70
CA LEU A 108 6.74 8.29 -2.49
C LEU A 108 6.95 9.62 -3.19
N ARG A 109 5.89 10.16 -3.80
CA ARG A 109 5.90 11.48 -4.44
C ARG A 109 6.21 12.59 -3.44
N VAL A 110 5.43 12.69 -2.37
CA VAL A 110 5.55 13.79 -1.38
C VAL A 110 6.91 13.73 -0.67
N LEU A 111 7.39 12.55 -0.30
CA LEU A 111 8.72 12.37 0.29
C LEU A 111 9.82 12.90 -0.63
N LYS A 112 9.80 12.56 -1.93
CA LYS A 112 10.81 13.05 -2.86
C LYS A 112 10.75 14.54 -3.10
N GLN A 113 9.54 15.10 -3.21
CA GLN A 113 9.33 16.54 -3.32
C GLN A 113 9.93 17.30 -2.13
N ASP A 114 9.88 16.71 -0.93
CA ASP A 114 10.27 17.38 0.32
C ASP A 114 11.69 16.97 0.77
N GLY A 115 12.54 16.50 -0.16
CA GLY A 115 13.94 16.24 0.11
C GLY A 115 14.22 14.92 0.84
N PHE A 116 13.39 13.91 0.69
CA PHE A 116 13.66 12.54 1.16
C PHE A 116 13.90 11.56 0.00
N ALA A 117 14.71 10.55 0.24
CA ALA A 117 14.95 9.40 -0.63
C ALA A 117 14.16 8.18 -0.11
N PRO A 118 12.91 7.99 -0.55
CA PRO A 118 12.13 6.82 -0.15
C PRO A 118 12.57 5.57 -0.92
N GLU A 119 12.71 4.45 -0.21
CA GLU A 119 12.99 3.12 -0.78
C GLU A 119 11.91 2.12 -0.33
N VAL A 120 11.24 1.47 -1.28
CA VAL A 120 10.25 0.42 -0.97
C VAL A 120 10.94 -0.93 -0.83
N VAL A 121 10.81 -1.56 0.34
CA VAL A 121 11.42 -2.87 0.62
C VAL A 121 10.55 -4.00 0.09
N ARG A 122 11.16 -4.94 -0.64
CA ARG A 122 10.51 -6.17 -1.08
C ARG A 122 10.58 -7.23 0.03
N LEU A 123 9.49 -7.42 0.76
CA LEU A 123 9.41 -8.30 1.94
C LEU A 123 9.58 -9.80 1.63
N ASN A 124 9.57 -10.20 0.36
CA ASN A 124 9.78 -11.59 -0.05
C ASN A 124 11.26 -11.96 -0.30
N GLN A 125 12.20 -11.02 -0.12
CA GLN A 125 13.63 -11.25 -0.35
C GLN A 125 14.33 -11.72 0.93
N THR A 126 15.39 -12.53 0.83
CA THR A 126 16.08 -13.11 1.99
C THR A 126 16.66 -12.08 2.98
N TYR A 127 17.00 -10.87 2.52
CA TYR A 127 17.75 -9.87 3.31
C TYR A 127 16.93 -8.65 3.74
N HIS A 128 15.60 -8.66 3.55
CA HIS A 128 14.76 -7.49 3.85
C HIS A 128 14.82 -7.10 5.34
N GLU A 129 14.85 -8.09 6.25
CA GLU A 129 14.87 -7.86 7.69
C GLU A 129 16.13 -7.10 8.12
N ASP A 130 17.32 -7.54 7.69
CA ASP A 130 18.59 -6.90 8.04
C ASP A 130 18.71 -5.51 7.42
N ARG A 131 18.21 -5.31 6.19
CA ARG A 131 18.16 -4.00 5.56
C ARG A 131 17.30 -3.01 6.36
N ILE A 132 16.12 -3.43 6.81
CA ILE A 132 15.22 -2.61 7.63
C ILE A 132 15.90 -2.26 8.97
N LYS A 133 16.47 -3.26 9.66
CA LYS A 133 17.19 -3.02 10.93
C LYS A 133 18.33 -2.03 10.78
N ALA A 134 19.17 -2.20 9.76
CA ALA A 134 20.30 -1.33 9.49
C ALA A 134 19.83 0.12 9.26
N HIS A 135 18.76 0.31 8.48
CA HIS A 135 18.15 1.63 8.25
C HIS A 135 17.61 2.26 9.54
N LEU A 136 16.92 1.47 10.37
CA LEU A 136 16.31 1.94 11.62
C LEU A 136 17.30 2.34 12.72
N ASN A 137 18.60 2.11 12.53
CA ASN A 137 19.63 2.63 13.43
C ASN A 137 19.89 4.13 13.24
N GLU A 138 19.59 4.67 12.06
CA GLU A 138 19.92 6.05 11.69
C GLU A 138 18.68 6.88 11.33
N HIS A 139 17.63 6.21 10.84
CA HIS A 139 16.49 6.85 10.20
C HIS A 139 15.17 6.14 10.53
N HIS A 140 14.07 6.75 10.10
CA HIS A 140 12.73 6.18 10.27
C HIS A 140 12.25 5.48 8.99
N ALA A 141 11.23 4.65 9.14
CA ALA A 141 10.51 4.08 8.02
C ALA A 141 8.99 4.20 8.22
N LEU A 142 8.24 4.15 7.12
CA LEU A 142 6.78 3.98 7.15
C LEU A 142 6.45 2.52 6.89
N ALA A 143 5.48 1.97 7.59
CA ALA A 143 4.99 0.62 7.35
C ALA A 143 3.47 0.62 7.18
N LEU A 144 3.00 -0.05 6.13
CA LEU A 144 1.60 -0.43 5.98
C LEU A 144 1.42 -1.76 6.67
N ILE A 145 0.56 -1.80 7.68
CA ILE A 145 0.32 -2.99 8.48
C ILE A 145 -1.13 -3.44 8.35
N LYS A 146 -1.33 -4.75 8.47
CA LYS A 146 -2.60 -5.38 8.74
C LYS A 146 -2.77 -5.47 10.26
N ARG A 147 -3.73 -4.73 10.79
CA ARG A 147 -4.00 -4.69 12.23
C ARG A 147 -4.47 -6.04 12.76
N LYS A 148 -3.97 -6.43 13.93
CA LYS A 148 -4.30 -7.73 14.57
C LYS A 148 -5.77 -7.79 15.01
N GLU A 149 -6.35 -6.66 15.39
CA GLU A 149 -7.68 -6.64 16.02
C GLU A 149 -8.82 -6.83 15.00
N ASN A 150 -8.68 -6.26 13.80
CA ASN A 150 -9.76 -6.23 12.81
C ASN A 150 -9.31 -6.53 11.38
N GLY A 151 -8.01 -6.70 11.13
CA GLY A 151 -7.48 -6.94 9.80
C GLY A 151 -7.46 -5.70 8.88
N ASN A 152 -7.85 -4.52 9.36
CA ASN A 152 -7.81 -3.30 8.57
C ASN A 152 -6.36 -2.89 8.29
N LEU A 153 -6.17 -2.26 7.14
CA LEU A 153 -4.89 -1.67 6.77
C LEU A 153 -4.67 -0.37 7.53
N HIS A 154 -3.45 -0.16 8.02
CA HIS A 154 -3.11 0.98 8.85
C HIS A 154 -1.65 1.39 8.63
N TRP A 155 -1.39 2.69 8.57
CA TRP A 155 -0.03 3.21 8.43
C TRP A 155 0.56 3.55 9.80
N VAL A 156 1.81 3.13 10.02
CA VAL A 156 2.58 3.43 11.23
C VAL A 156 3.99 3.89 10.87
N VAL A 157 4.67 4.54 11.82
CA VAL A 157 6.10 4.85 11.72
C VAL A 157 6.89 3.78 12.47
N LEU A 158 7.84 3.15 11.79
CA LEU A 158 8.90 2.38 12.43
C LEU A 158 9.98 3.38 12.86
N ALA A 159 10.01 3.68 14.15
CA ALA A 159 10.83 4.74 14.74
C ALA A 159 12.23 4.27 15.18
N GLY A 160 12.49 2.96 15.13
CA GLY A 160 13.77 2.38 15.51
C GLY A 160 13.74 0.87 15.70
N TYR A 161 14.89 0.33 16.10
CA TYR A 161 15.08 -1.08 16.42
C TYR A 161 15.83 -1.21 17.75
N GLN A 162 15.28 -1.94 18.72
CA GLN A 162 15.93 -2.19 20.00
C GLN A 162 15.56 -3.55 20.57
N ALA A 163 16.52 -4.25 21.16
CA ALA A 163 16.30 -5.52 21.86
C ALA A 163 15.47 -6.54 21.05
N ARG A 164 15.74 -6.67 19.73
CA ARG A 164 14.99 -7.55 18.79
C ARG A 164 13.53 -7.15 18.52
N ASN A 165 13.15 -5.94 18.87
CA ASN A 165 11.83 -5.38 18.60
C ASN A 165 11.95 -4.15 17.71
N PHE A 166 10.93 -3.92 16.88
CA PHE A 166 10.72 -2.59 16.31
C PHE A 166 10.07 -1.67 17.33
N VAL A 167 10.46 -0.40 17.31
CA VAL A 167 9.78 0.68 18.02
C VAL A 167 8.76 1.28 17.05
N ILE A 168 7.48 1.21 17.38
CA ILE A 168 6.39 1.63 16.49
C ILE A 168 5.69 2.83 17.09
N ALA A 169 5.59 3.91 16.30
CA ALA A 169 4.71 5.03 16.59
C ALA A 169 3.44 4.91 15.74
N ASP A 170 2.31 4.73 16.42
CA ASP A 170 0.99 4.48 15.84
C ASP A 170 0.02 5.56 16.32
N SER A 171 -0.72 6.18 15.41
CA SER A 171 -1.71 7.21 15.70
C SER A 171 -2.88 6.76 16.58
N LEU A 172 -3.07 5.44 16.76
CA LEU A 172 -4.07 4.85 17.65
C LEU A 172 -3.53 4.58 19.07
N LYS A 173 -2.24 4.85 19.32
CA LYS A 173 -1.59 4.66 20.63
C LYS A 173 -1.00 5.99 21.11
N PRO A 174 -1.14 6.33 22.40
CA PRO A 174 -0.62 7.59 22.92
C PRO A 174 0.92 7.63 22.99
N GLN A 175 1.58 6.46 22.96
CA GLN A 175 3.02 6.33 23.07
C GLN A 175 3.53 5.24 22.11
N PRO A 176 4.81 5.30 21.70
CA PRO A 176 5.43 4.23 20.95
C PRO A 176 5.40 2.90 21.71
N TYR A 177 5.28 1.78 21.00
CA TYR A 177 5.28 0.45 21.57
C TYR A 177 6.26 -0.48 20.82
N LEU A 178 6.49 -1.66 21.38
CA LEU A 178 7.43 -2.65 20.86
C LEU A 178 6.71 -3.83 20.22
N GLU A 179 7.18 -4.25 19.05
CA GLU A 179 6.74 -5.48 18.39
C GLU A 179 7.95 -6.36 18.03
N PRO A 180 7.90 -7.67 18.28
CA PRO A 180 9.00 -8.56 17.90
C PRO A 180 9.15 -8.61 16.38
N VAL A 181 10.37 -8.39 15.89
CA VAL A 181 10.63 -8.15 14.46
C VAL A 181 10.08 -9.26 13.57
N HIS A 182 10.43 -10.51 13.86
CA HIS A 182 10.13 -11.64 12.98
C HIS A 182 8.63 -11.93 12.81
N PRO A 183 7.83 -12.14 13.88
CA PRO A 183 6.39 -12.38 13.72
C PRO A 183 5.69 -11.15 13.12
N PHE A 184 6.10 -9.94 13.50
CA PHE A 184 5.48 -8.72 12.98
C PHE A 184 5.67 -8.55 11.47
N LEU A 185 6.91 -8.72 10.96
CA LEU A 185 7.17 -8.65 9.52
C LEU A 185 6.38 -9.70 8.73
N ARG A 186 6.29 -10.92 9.27
CA ARG A 186 5.64 -12.03 8.58
C ARG A 186 4.12 -11.92 8.53
N GLU A 187 3.50 -11.48 9.62
CA GLU A 187 2.05 -11.60 9.81
C GLU A 187 1.32 -10.27 9.64
N ASN A 188 1.99 -9.16 9.92
CA ASN A 188 1.36 -7.85 10.00
C ASN A 188 1.84 -6.91 8.91
N VAL A 189 3.10 -6.94 8.49
CA VAL A 189 3.63 -5.93 7.58
C VAL A 189 3.32 -6.28 6.11
N MET A 190 2.65 -5.35 5.43
CA MET A 190 2.29 -5.47 4.01
C MET A 190 3.28 -4.74 3.11
N SER A 191 3.82 -3.60 3.57
CA SER A 191 4.77 -2.77 2.82
C SER A 191 5.62 -1.96 3.79
N VAL A 192 6.90 -1.72 3.45
CA VAL A 192 7.81 -0.85 4.20
C VAL A 192 8.45 0.13 3.25
N ILE A 193 8.46 1.41 3.63
CA ILE A 193 9.13 2.50 2.94
C ILE A 193 10.23 3.02 3.86
N LEU A 194 11.48 2.73 3.53
CA LEU A 194 12.63 3.33 4.20
C LEU A 194 12.72 4.79 3.79
N VAL A 195 12.93 5.68 4.76
CA VAL A 195 12.96 7.13 4.51
C VAL A 195 14.30 7.69 4.99
N SER A 196 15.10 8.21 4.07
CA SER A 196 16.33 8.95 4.37
C SER A 196 16.23 10.38 3.87
N PRO A 197 16.76 11.37 4.60
CA PRO A 197 16.99 12.71 4.06
C PRO A 197 17.91 12.65 2.83
N GLN A 198 17.65 13.48 1.83
CA GLN A 198 18.53 13.70 0.67
C GLN A 198 18.54 15.19 0.29
N LYS A 199 19.40 15.56 -0.66
CA LYS A 199 19.28 16.88 -1.28
C LYS A 199 17.97 16.93 -2.08
N PRO A 200 17.16 18.00 -1.96
CA PRO A 200 15.98 18.18 -2.80
C PRO A 200 16.34 17.99 -4.27
N GLN A 201 15.58 17.15 -4.97
CA GLN A 201 15.75 16.98 -6.40
C GLN A 201 14.96 18.07 -7.13
N PRO A 202 15.52 18.69 -8.19
CA PRO A 202 14.77 19.65 -9.00
C PRO A 202 13.49 18.99 -9.54
N HIS A 203 12.39 19.74 -9.58
CA HIS A 203 11.00 19.27 -9.66
C HIS A 203 10.58 18.49 -10.93
N THR A 204 11.50 17.96 -11.72
CA THR A 204 11.18 17.30 -12.97
C THR A 204 10.82 15.83 -12.76
N GLY A 205 9.57 15.45 -13.06
CA GLY A 205 9.17 14.05 -13.25
C GLY A 205 8.34 13.39 -12.15
N PHE A 206 7.97 14.09 -11.07
CA PHE A 206 7.17 13.51 -9.98
C PHE A 206 5.84 12.92 -10.42
N TRP A 207 5.23 13.49 -11.46
CA TRP A 207 4.02 12.98 -12.08
C TRP A 207 4.18 11.57 -12.65
N GLN A 208 5.29 11.33 -13.34
CA GLN A 208 5.58 10.03 -13.95
C GLN A 208 5.76 8.95 -12.88
N GLU A 209 6.33 9.32 -11.73
CA GLU A 209 6.50 8.40 -10.61
C GLU A 209 5.18 8.05 -9.91
N HIS A 210 4.29 9.04 -9.74
CA HIS A 210 2.95 8.79 -9.19
C HIS A 210 2.15 7.87 -10.12
N LEU A 211 2.10 8.19 -11.43
CA LEU A 211 1.42 7.35 -12.42
C LEU A 211 1.99 5.93 -12.47
N LYS A 212 3.32 5.79 -12.39
CA LYS A 212 3.97 4.48 -12.30
C LYS A 212 3.54 3.73 -11.04
N GLY A 213 3.51 4.39 -9.87
CA GLY A 213 3.07 3.78 -8.62
C GLY A 213 1.60 3.33 -8.66
N VAL A 214 0.71 4.15 -9.24
CA VAL A 214 -0.70 3.80 -9.46
C VAL A 214 -0.82 2.60 -10.40
N TRP A 215 -0.05 2.58 -11.49
CA TRP A 215 0.00 1.46 -12.42
C TRP A 215 0.48 0.17 -11.75
N ASP A 216 1.57 0.23 -10.98
CA ASP A 216 2.12 -0.93 -10.27
C ASP A 216 1.11 -1.49 -9.25
N MET A 217 0.38 -0.62 -8.53
CA MET A 217 -0.72 -1.04 -7.65
C MET A 217 -1.86 -1.70 -8.43
N GLY A 218 -2.27 -1.09 -9.55
CA GLY A 218 -3.30 -1.63 -10.42
C GLY A 218 -2.94 -3.02 -10.98
N ALA A 219 -1.69 -3.18 -11.43
CA ALA A 219 -1.18 -4.44 -11.94
C ALA A 219 -1.16 -5.53 -10.85
N MET A 220 -0.71 -5.21 -9.63
CA MET A 220 -0.76 -6.16 -8.51
C MET A 220 -2.20 -6.58 -8.18
N TRP A 221 -3.14 -5.64 -8.19
CA TRP A 221 -4.56 -5.92 -7.95
C TRP A 221 -5.13 -6.80 -9.06
N PHE A 222 -4.85 -6.48 -10.32
CA PHE A 222 -5.26 -7.27 -11.48
C PHE A 222 -4.74 -8.71 -11.38
N VAL A 223 -3.45 -8.89 -11.09
CA VAL A 223 -2.86 -10.23 -10.92
C VAL A 223 -3.58 -10.97 -9.79
N LYS A 224 -3.68 -10.38 -8.60
CA LYS A 224 -4.27 -11.05 -7.43
C LYS A 224 -5.75 -11.41 -7.63
N TYR A 225 -6.56 -10.47 -8.12
CA TYR A 225 -8.02 -10.63 -8.12
C TYR A 225 -8.61 -11.18 -9.41
N LEU A 226 -7.93 -11.07 -10.55
CA LEU A 226 -8.43 -11.60 -11.82
C LEU A 226 -7.75 -12.92 -12.21
N THR A 227 -6.46 -13.11 -11.91
CA THR A 227 -5.78 -14.33 -12.35
C THR A 227 -5.98 -15.52 -11.40
N GLU A 228 -6.08 -15.30 -10.08
CA GLU A 228 -6.31 -16.38 -9.13
C GLU A 228 -7.67 -17.09 -9.31
N PRO A 229 -8.83 -16.40 -9.38
CA PRO A 229 -10.10 -17.08 -9.57
C PRO A 229 -10.23 -17.71 -10.96
N VAL A 230 -9.66 -17.09 -12.01
CA VAL A 230 -9.65 -17.68 -13.35
C VAL A 230 -8.79 -18.95 -13.38
N THR A 231 -7.64 -18.95 -12.72
CA THR A 231 -6.80 -20.15 -12.61
C THR A 231 -7.50 -21.25 -11.81
N LEU A 232 -8.20 -20.90 -10.72
CA LEU A 232 -9.01 -21.85 -9.96
C LEU A 232 -10.14 -22.45 -10.81
N ILE A 233 -10.85 -21.62 -11.57
CA ILE A 233 -11.90 -22.07 -12.50
C ILE A 233 -11.31 -23.02 -13.56
N LEU A 234 -10.18 -22.67 -14.17
CA LEU A 234 -9.52 -23.51 -15.17
C LEU A 234 -9.06 -24.86 -14.58
N VAL A 235 -8.52 -24.87 -13.37
CA VAL A 235 -8.14 -26.11 -12.65
C VAL A 235 -9.37 -26.96 -12.34
N CYS A 236 -10.45 -26.37 -11.85
CA CYS A 236 -11.70 -27.09 -11.60
C CYS A 236 -12.30 -27.68 -12.89
N VAL A 237 -12.27 -26.94 -13.99
CA VAL A 237 -12.73 -27.41 -15.31
C VAL A 237 -11.85 -28.56 -15.81
N ALA A 238 -10.52 -28.43 -15.71
CA ALA A 238 -9.60 -29.50 -16.11
C ALA A 238 -9.79 -30.78 -15.28
N ALA A 239 -9.93 -30.66 -13.95
CA ALA A 239 -10.21 -31.78 -13.06
C ALA A 239 -11.55 -32.45 -13.37
N PHE A 240 -12.59 -31.66 -13.66
CA PHE A 240 -13.90 -32.19 -14.06
C PHE A 240 -13.85 -32.95 -15.39
N VAL A 241 -13.15 -32.42 -16.39
CA VAL A 241 -12.97 -33.06 -17.70
C VAL A 241 -12.16 -34.36 -17.55
N ALA A 242 -11.08 -34.34 -16.76
CA ALA A 242 -10.28 -35.53 -16.47
C ALA A 242 -11.09 -36.61 -15.73
N GLY A 243 -11.87 -36.22 -14.71
CA GLY A 243 -12.75 -37.13 -13.97
C GLY A 243 -13.84 -37.76 -14.85
N ARG A 244 -14.41 -36.99 -15.80
CA ARG A 244 -15.36 -37.53 -16.79
C ARG A 244 -14.73 -38.54 -17.74
N ARG A 245 -13.48 -38.31 -18.19
CA ARG A 245 -12.74 -39.28 -19.00
C ARG A 245 -12.42 -40.56 -18.23
N PHE A 246 -12.07 -40.43 -16.94
CA PHE A 246 -11.81 -41.58 -16.07
C PHE A 246 -13.06 -42.45 -15.90
N ARG A 247 -14.23 -41.86 -15.59
CA ARG A 247 -15.49 -42.62 -15.46
C ARG A 247 -15.93 -43.34 -16.74
N ARG A 248 -15.55 -42.84 -17.93
CA ARG A 248 -15.85 -43.53 -19.20
C ARG A 248 -14.96 -44.74 -19.45
N ARG A 249 -13.73 -44.77 -18.93
CA ARG A 249 -12.80 -45.90 -19.10
C ARG A 249 -13.08 -47.09 -18.18
N TYR A 250 -13.72 -46.86 -17.04
CA TYR A 250 -13.97 -47.88 -16.02
C TYR A 250 -15.45 -48.24 -15.83
N ARG A 251 -16.30 -47.91 -16.82
CA ARG A 251 -17.61 -48.57 -16.91
C ARG A 251 -17.36 -49.99 -17.42
N THR A 252 -17.25 -50.93 -16.50
CA THR A 252 -17.42 -52.35 -16.83
C THR A 252 -18.81 -52.55 -17.45
N PRO A 253 -18.91 -53.35 -18.52
CA PRO A 253 -20.18 -53.63 -19.20
C PRO A 253 -21.19 -54.33 -18.28
#